data_AF-A0A8J3UW26-F1
#
_entry.id   AF-A0A8J3UW26-F1
#
_cell.length_a   1.000
_cell.length_b   1.000
_cell.length_c   1.000
_cell.angle_alpha   90.00
_cell.angle_beta   90.00
_cell.angle_gamma   90.00
#
_symmetry.space_group_name_H-M   'P 1'
#
loop_
_entity.id
_entity.type
_entity.pdbx_description
1 polymer ?
#
loop_
_entity_poly.entity_id
_entity_poly.type
_entity_poly.pdbx_seq_one_letter_code
_entity_poly.pdbx_strand_id
1 'polypeptide(L)'
;MIPTDPEESPESLRRRAHELRECARRARTMAETLGPFLDQAVAAATEKDAWQGWYARETTSRLQDHKRHLNGMADRLVLDAGAWIREAESLERQADAAKKAAK
;
A
#
# COMPACT_ATOMS: atom_id res chain seq x y z
N MET A 1 -31.37 -7.45 -7.35
CA MET A 1 -31.20 -8.45 -6.27
C MET A 1 -29.78 -8.95 -6.35
N ILE A 2 -28.92 -8.57 -5.41
CA ILE A 2 -27.63 -9.23 -5.24
C ILE A 2 -27.95 -10.52 -4.48
N PRO A 3 -27.61 -11.71 -5.00
CA PRO A 3 -27.81 -12.94 -4.26
C PRO A 3 -27.07 -12.82 -2.94
N THR A 4 -27.79 -12.81 -1.83
CA THR A 4 -27.24 -13.08 -0.51
C THR A 4 -26.72 -14.51 -0.57
N ASP A 5 -25.40 -14.65 -0.73
CA ASP A 5 -24.73 -15.94 -0.63
C ASP A 5 -25.13 -16.63 0.70
N PRO A 6 -25.30 -17.97 0.68
CA PRO A 6 -25.71 -18.73 1.85
C PRO A 6 -24.62 -18.56 2.91
N GLU A 7 -25.02 -18.23 4.14
CA GLU A 7 -24.18 -18.11 5.35
C GLU A 7 -22.67 -18.26 5.10
N GLU A 8 -21.92 -17.14 5.02
CA GLU A 8 -20.48 -17.19 4.79
C GLU A 8 -19.81 -18.19 5.74
N SER A 9 -19.35 -19.31 5.17
CA SER A 9 -18.74 -20.37 5.97
C SER A 9 -17.46 -19.84 6.63
N PRO A 10 -17.08 -20.38 7.81
CA PRO A 10 -15.81 -20.03 8.45
C PRO A 10 -14.59 -20.17 7.53
N GLU A 11 -14.65 -21.09 6.56
CA GLU A 11 -13.59 -21.28 5.57
C GLU A 11 -13.56 -20.16 4.53
N SER A 12 -14.71 -19.69 4.07
CA SER A 12 -14.80 -18.54 3.15
C SER A 12 -14.24 -17.27 3.78
N LEU A 13 -14.59 -17.01 5.04
CA LEU A 13 -14.07 -15.88 5.81
C LEU A 13 -12.54 -15.94 5.96
N ARG A 14 -11.98 -17.12 6.28
CA ARG A 14 -10.52 -17.31 6.37
C ARG A 14 -9.83 -17.13 5.02
N ARG A 15 -10.44 -17.59 3.91
CA ARG A 15 -9.89 -17.38 2.57
C ARG A 15 -9.81 -15.89 2.23
N ARG A 16 -10.87 -15.13 2.48
CA ARG A 16 -10.88 -13.67 2.28
C ARG A 16 -9.83 -12.96 3.15
N ALA A 17 -9.69 -13.37 4.41
CA ALA A 17 -8.65 -12.84 5.29
C ALA A 17 -7.24 -13.10 4.75
N HIS A 18 -6.99 -14.29 4.20
CA HIS A 18 -5.71 -14.63 3.57
C HIS A 18 -5.45 -13.75 2.33
N GLU A 19 -6.43 -13.60 1.45
CA GLU A 19 -6.31 -12.73 0.25
C GLU A 19 -5.98 -11.27 0.63
N LEU A 20 -6.63 -10.73 1.66
CA LEU A 20 -6.34 -9.39 2.18
C LEU A 20 -4.90 -9.27 2.70
N ARG A 21 -4.36 -10.30 3.35
CA ARG A 21 -2.95 -10.31 3.78
C ARG A 21 -1.99 -10.35 2.59
N GLU A 22 -2.30 -11.12 1.56
CA GLU A 22 -1.49 -11.14 0.34
C GLU A 22 -1.54 -9.79 -0.41
N CYS A 23 -2.70 -9.13 -0.43
CA CYS A 23 -2.81 -7.75 -0.91
C CYS A 23 -1.92 -6.80 -0.08
N ALA A 24 -1.99 -6.87 1.26
CA ALA A 24 -1.20 -6.02 2.15
C ALA A 24 0.31 -6.23 1.97
N ARG A 25 0.73 -7.50 1.81
CA ARG A 25 2.13 -7.85 1.54
C ARG A 25 2.61 -7.22 0.23
N ARG A 26 1.84 -7.38 -0.86
CA ARG A 26 2.16 -6.79 -2.16
C ARG A 26 2.23 -5.26 -2.11
N ALA A 27 1.26 -4.61 -1.45
CA ALA A 27 1.26 -3.16 -1.29
C ALA A 27 2.49 -2.66 -0.53
N ARG A 28 2.92 -3.34 0.53
CA ARG A 28 4.15 -3.00 1.26
C ARG A 28 5.39 -3.15 0.38
N THR A 29 5.53 -4.25 -0.35
CA THR A 29 6.64 -4.44 -1.29
C THR A 29 6.68 -3.35 -2.38
N MET A 30 5.52 -2.93 -2.88
CA MET A 30 5.44 -1.82 -3.83
C MET A 30 5.83 -0.48 -3.18
N ALA A 31 5.36 -0.22 -1.96
CA ALA A 31 5.72 1.00 -1.24
C ALA A 31 7.23 1.12 -0.97
N GLU A 32 7.88 0.00 -0.59
CA GLU A 32 9.31 -0.10 -0.35
C GLU A 32 10.16 0.25 -1.59
N THR A 33 9.63 -0.02 -2.78
CA THR A 33 10.32 0.29 -4.04
C THR A 33 9.98 1.69 -4.55
N LEU A 34 8.73 2.14 -4.39
CA LEU A 34 8.26 3.44 -4.88
C LEU A 34 8.82 4.63 -4.11
N GLY A 35 8.86 4.56 -2.77
CA GLY A 35 9.31 5.68 -1.93
C GLY A 35 10.73 6.17 -2.29
N PRO A 36 11.75 5.31 -2.21
CA PRO A 36 13.12 5.76 -2.47
C PRO A 36 13.47 5.90 -3.96
N PHE A 37 12.54 5.63 -4.89
CA PHE A 37 12.83 5.47 -6.33
C PHE A 37 13.59 6.65 -6.94
N LEU A 38 13.30 7.88 -6.51
CA LEU A 38 13.94 9.10 -7.02
C LEU A 38 14.91 9.75 -6.03
N ASP A 39 15.20 9.12 -4.88
CA ASP A 39 16.02 9.75 -3.84
C ASP A 39 17.42 10.08 -4.32
N GLN A 40 18.08 9.12 -4.97
CA GLN A 40 19.44 9.31 -5.49
C GLN A 40 19.49 10.33 -6.62
N ALA A 41 18.52 10.27 -7.55
CA ALA A 41 18.44 11.20 -8.67
C ALA A 41 18.20 12.64 -8.19
N VAL A 42 17.31 12.83 -7.21
CA VAL A 42 17.07 14.14 -6.59
C VAL A 42 18.31 14.61 -5.84
N ALA A 43 18.96 13.74 -5.06
CA ALA A 43 20.17 14.10 -4.34
C ALA A 43 21.23 14.65 -5.30
N ALA A 44 21.56 13.90 -6.37
CA ALA A 44 22.52 14.32 -7.38
C ALA A 44 22.11 15.62 -8.09
N ALA A 45 20.84 15.78 -8.48
CA ALA A 45 20.34 16.99 -9.14
C ALA A 45 20.29 18.24 -8.24
N THR A 46 20.42 18.07 -6.93
CA THR A 46 20.42 19.15 -5.93
C THR A 46 21.80 19.44 -5.36
N GLU A 47 22.84 18.73 -5.78
CA GLU A 47 24.20 19.02 -5.36
C GLU A 47 24.64 20.42 -5.84
N LYS A 48 25.43 21.08 -5.00
CA LYS A 48 25.81 22.50 -5.13
C LYS A 48 26.43 22.84 -6.50
N ASP A 49 27.18 21.90 -7.08
CA ASP A 49 27.95 22.11 -8.31
C ASP A 49 27.51 21.20 -9.47
N ALA A 50 26.37 20.50 -9.36
CA ALA A 50 25.95 19.52 -10.37
C ALA A 50 25.48 20.17 -11.68
N TRP A 51 24.52 21.10 -11.63
CA TRP A 51 24.13 21.92 -12.78
C TRP A 51 23.33 23.16 -12.37
N GLN A 52 23.49 24.27 -13.09
CA GLN A 52 23.01 25.60 -12.69
C GLN A 52 22.32 26.33 -13.84
N GLY A 53 21.46 27.30 -13.51
CA GLY A 53 20.69 28.11 -14.47
C GLY A 53 19.17 27.98 -14.28
N TRP A 54 18.41 28.69 -15.12
CA TRP A 54 16.95 28.68 -15.03
C TRP A 54 16.33 27.32 -15.38
N TYR A 55 16.72 26.76 -16.53
CA TYR A 55 16.29 25.42 -16.94
C TYR A 55 16.66 24.35 -15.91
N ALA A 56 17.80 24.56 -15.24
CA ALA A 56 18.26 23.70 -14.17
C ALA A 56 17.33 23.65 -12.97
N ARG A 57 16.95 24.83 -12.48
CA ARG A 57 16.01 24.97 -11.37
C ARG A 57 14.64 24.38 -11.72
N GLU A 58 14.14 24.65 -12.92
CA GLU A 58 12.83 24.13 -13.37
C GLU A 58 12.82 22.60 -13.41
N THR A 59 13.85 21.99 -14.00
CA THR A 59 13.98 20.54 -14.12
C THR A 59 14.13 19.88 -12.76
N THR A 60 15.00 20.41 -11.89
CA THR A 60 15.17 19.90 -10.52
C THR A 60 13.88 20.06 -9.71
N SER A 61 13.12 21.15 -9.87
CA SER A 61 11.82 21.33 -9.23
C SER A 61 10.82 20.23 -9.65
N ARG A 62 10.68 19.97 -10.95
CA ARG A 62 9.80 18.90 -11.46
C ARG A 62 10.22 17.53 -10.93
N LEU A 63 11.52 17.26 -10.86
CA LEU A 63 12.04 16.01 -10.30
C LEU A 63 11.68 15.86 -8.81
N GLN A 64 11.78 16.94 -8.04
CA GLN A 64 11.34 16.96 -6.64
C GLN A 64 9.83 16.76 -6.49
N ASP A 65 9.02 17.36 -7.38
CA ASP A 65 7.57 17.14 -7.42
C ASP A 65 7.24 15.67 -7.67
N HIS A 66 7.89 15.04 -8.65
CA HIS A 66 7.71 13.60 -8.91
C HIS A 66 8.12 12.74 -7.72
N LYS A 67 9.24 13.04 -7.05
CA LYS A 67 9.64 12.34 -5.82
C LYS A 67 8.56 12.44 -4.74
N ARG A 68 8.04 13.65 -4.50
CA ARG A 68 6.94 13.86 -3.53
C ARG A 68 5.71 13.04 -3.90
N HIS A 69 5.37 12.97 -5.17
CA HIS A 69 4.23 12.18 -5.65
C HIS A 69 4.41 10.68 -5.38
N LEU A 70 5.59 10.13 -5.69
CA LEU A 70 5.91 8.72 -5.44
C LEU A 70 5.89 8.38 -3.95
N ASN A 71 6.45 9.26 -3.10
CA ASN A 71 6.37 9.12 -1.65
C ASN A 71 4.92 9.09 -1.17
N GLY A 72 4.08 10.01 -1.66
CA GLY A 72 2.66 10.04 -1.32
C GLY A 72 1.91 8.78 -1.77
N MET A 73 2.28 8.18 -2.90
CA MET A 73 1.72 6.89 -3.33
C MET A 73 2.17 5.74 -2.42
N ALA A 74 3.46 5.69 -2.04
CA ALA A 74 3.99 4.69 -1.12
C ALA A 74 3.30 4.78 0.25
N ASP A 75 3.12 5.98 0.80
CA ASP A 75 2.43 6.20 2.07
C ASP A 75 0.98 5.70 2.02
N ARG A 76 0.25 5.96 0.93
CA ARG A 76 -1.11 5.46 0.73
C ARG A 76 -1.16 3.94 0.69
N LEU A 77 -0.23 3.29 -0.02
CA LEU A 77 -0.15 1.83 -0.04
C LEU A 77 0.11 1.24 1.35
N VAL A 78 0.94 1.88 2.18
CA VAL A 78 1.19 1.47 3.56
C VAL A 78 -0.08 1.61 4.41
N LEU A 79 -0.83 2.71 4.25
CA LEU A 79 -2.10 2.93 4.94
C LEU A 79 -3.15 1.88 4.55
N ASP A 80 -3.31 1.62 3.25
CA ASP A 80 -4.24 0.62 2.71
C ASP A 80 -3.88 -0.78 3.20
N ALA A 81 -2.58 -1.14 3.18
CA ALA A 81 -2.10 -2.41 3.74
C ALA A 81 -2.46 -2.55 5.22
N GLY A 82 -2.36 -1.47 6.00
CA GLY A 82 -2.78 -1.46 7.40
C GLY A 82 -4.30 -1.67 7.56
N ALA A 83 -5.11 -1.11 6.67
CA ALA A 83 -6.56 -1.31 6.67
C ALA A 83 -6.94 -2.76 6.32
N TRP A 84 -6.32 -3.34 5.29
CA TRP A 84 -6.57 -4.73 4.90
C TRP A 84 -6.17 -5.73 5.98
N ILE A 85 -5.08 -5.48 6.72
CA ILE A 85 -4.69 -6.33 7.85
C ILE A 85 -5.74 -6.30 8.96
N ARG A 86 -6.23 -5.12 9.35
CA ARG A 86 -7.30 -4.99 10.35
C ARG A 86 -8.59 -5.69 9.92
N GLU A 87 -8.93 -5.61 8.64
CA GLU A 87 -10.09 -6.30 8.10
C GLU A 87 -9.88 -7.82 8.08
N ALA A 88 -8.70 -8.30 7.71
CA ALA A 88 -8.37 -9.72 7.79
C ALA A 88 -8.50 -10.27 9.22
N GLU A 89 -8.02 -9.53 10.23
CA GLU A 89 -8.19 -9.87 11.64
C GLU A 89 -9.66 -9.84 12.10
N SER A 90 -10.48 -8.95 11.52
CA SER A 90 -11.92 -8.93 11.74
C SER A 90 -12.59 -10.20 11.19
N LEU A 91 -12.28 -10.57 9.95
CA LEU A 91 -12.83 -11.75 9.27
C LEU A 91 -12.45 -13.05 9.99
N GLU A 92 -11.22 -13.16 10.51
CA GLU A 92 -10.82 -14.32 11.31
C GLU A 92 -11.59 -14.43 12.62
N ARG A 93 -11.81 -13.31 13.32
CA ARG A 93 -12.63 -13.29 14.52
C ARG A 93 -14.08 -13.72 14.23
N GLN A 94 -14.63 -13.29 13.09
CA GLN A 94 -15.95 -13.73 12.63
C GLN A 94 -15.97 -15.22 12.30
N ALA A 95 -14.94 -15.74 11.63
CA ALA A 95 -14.81 -17.17 11.32
C ALA A 95 -14.75 -18.02 12.59
N ASP A 96 -14.00 -17.57 13.60
CA ASP A 96 -13.88 -18.26 14.88
C ASP A 96 -15.18 -18.21 15.68
N ALA A 97 -15.91 -17.09 15.64
CA ALA A 97 -17.24 -16.98 16.25
C ALA A 97 -18.25 -17.92 15.57
N ALA A 98 -18.30 -17.95 14.25
CA ALA A 98 -19.16 -18.84 13.48
C ALA A 98 -18.84 -20.32 13.74
N LYS A 99 -17.55 -20.69 13.84
CA LYS A 99 -17.13 -22.05 14.20
C LYS A 99 -17.57 -22.44 15.62
N LYS A 100 -17.59 -21.50 16.57
CA LYS A 100 -18.08 -21.74 17.93
C LYS A 100 -19.60 -21.87 17.99
N ALA A 101 -20.33 -21.06 17.21
CA ALA A 101 -21.80 -21.12 17.17
C ALA A 101 -22.32 -22.41 16.50
N ALA A 102 -21.54 -23.00 15.60
CA ALA A 102 -21.85 -24.27 14.95
C ALA A 102 -21.48 -25.52 15.79
N LYS A 103 -20.94 -25.35 17.01
CA LYS A 103 -20.52 -26.43 17.92
C LYS A 103 -21.44 -26.48 19.14
#